data_AF-A0AAW8L2A5-F1
#
_entry.id   AF-A0AAW8L2A5-F1
#
_cell.length_a   1.000
_cell.length_b   1.000
_cell.length_c   1.000
_cell.angle_alpha   90.00
_cell.angle_beta   90.00
_cell.angle_gamma   90.00
#
_symmetry.space_group_name_H-M   'P 1'
#
loop_
_entity.id
_entity.type
_entity.pdbx_description
1 polymer ?
#
loop_
_entity_poly.entity_id
_entity_poly.type
_entity_poly.pdbx_seq_one_letter_code
_entity_poly.pdbx_strand_id
1 'polypeptide(L)'
;WTDFLNTDEVLVVADLFLELVTQKVRSLIAKFPECDYGKLVLLPGTIAVLKPSVNIFNKDGSDASTDKNPILEATNHLVCVHNLSLNDEHQRPAYMVWPKRTVSWIDFIGDRRCDRGDELGNNASNPDLENYAHVCTLNGEEKLVVKIQRVSSDKVQAFDDYGRQLLDTTFNNELIEGLPFGINICLDYAVASTTTDKYRMAQLKNTEFKLDFVISAGIGLVAKNYQDASTVQYAIHNDGIQGSNQNPYQVKYEYFSNVSQIFYDKRIGAPYLLSLPALGTTADGSRQSTTMISVDNSTDFTYPERYSGMPSITDEINSANVRVWSLPVDVTDTLKTQETVTAMKSENCEAAVA
;
A
#
# COMPACT_ATOMS: atom_id res chain seq x y z
N TRP A 1 -2.03 10.45 -14.76
CA TRP A 1 -1.18 11.63 -14.49
C TRP A 1 -0.93 12.47 -15.73
N THR A 2 -0.79 11.87 -16.92
CA THR A 2 -0.60 12.62 -18.18
C THR A 2 -1.82 13.38 -18.66
N ASP A 3 -3.00 13.03 -18.14
CA ASP A 3 -4.29 13.54 -18.60
C ASP A 3 -4.72 14.83 -17.87
N PHE A 4 -4.02 15.20 -16.79
CA PHE A 4 -4.29 16.46 -16.10
C PHE A 4 -3.83 17.64 -16.97
N LEU A 5 -4.64 18.69 -17.02
CA LEU A 5 -4.46 19.83 -17.89
C LEU A 5 -3.77 20.99 -17.16
N ASN A 6 -3.95 21.08 -15.83
CA ASN A 6 -3.40 22.16 -15.01
C ASN A 6 -3.03 21.69 -13.58
N THR A 7 -2.37 22.58 -12.83
CA THR A 7 -1.94 22.29 -11.45
C THR A 7 -3.12 22.15 -10.49
N ASP A 8 -4.21 22.90 -10.67
CA ASP A 8 -5.37 22.82 -9.76
C ASP A 8 -6.01 21.42 -9.79
N GLU A 9 -6.12 20.81 -10.98
CA GLU A 9 -6.56 19.42 -11.14
C GLU A 9 -5.63 18.43 -10.40
N VAL A 10 -4.32 18.62 -10.51
CA VAL A 10 -3.30 17.81 -9.81
C VAL A 10 -3.45 17.91 -8.29
N LEU A 11 -3.73 19.11 -7.76
CA LEU A 11 -3.88 19.31 -6.33
C LEU A 11 -5.16 18.67 -5.78
N VAL A 12 -6.26 18.77 -6.53
CA VAL A 12 -7.55 18.24 -6.09
C VAL A 12 -7.60 16.72 -6.17
N VAL A 13 -7.00 16.13 -7.20
CA VAL A 13 -7.10 14.67 -7.41
C VAL A 13 -6.45 13.86 -6.30
N ALA A 14 -5.44 14.43 -5.63
CA ALA A 14 -4.75 13.77 -4.53
C ALA A 14 -5.69 13.44 -3.36
N ASP A 15 -6.54 14.40 -2.98
CA ASP A 15 -7.55 14.21 -1.95
C ASP A 15 -8.68 13.31 -2.44
N LEU A 16 -9.12 13.51 -3.68
CA LEU A 16 -10.18 12.70 -4.29
C LEU A 16 -9.83 11.21 -4.31
N PHE A 17 -8.61 10.84 -4.73
CA PHE A 17 -8.19 9.45 -4.78
C PHE A 17 -8.12 8.83 -3.39
N LEU A 18 -7.51 9.52 -2.42
CA LEU A 18 -7.37 9.00 -1.07
C LEU A 18 -8.74 8.83 -0.40
N GLU A 19 -9.63 9.82 -0.52
CA GLU A 19 -10.98 9.79 0.04
C GLU A 19 -11.83 8.69 -0.60
N LEU A 20 -11.85 8.62 -1.93
CA LEU A 20 -12.64 7.64 -2.68
C LEU A 20 -12.19 6.21 -2.40
N VAL A 21 -10.88 5.93 -2.47
CA VAL A 21 -10.36 4.59 -2.20
C VAL A 21 -10.63 4.22 -0.75
N THR A 22 -10.40 5.12 0.20
CA THR A 22 -10.71 4.86 1.62
C THR A 22 -12.18 4.52 1.81
N GLN A 23 -13.10 5.30 1.24
CA GLN A 23 -14.54 5.06 1.34
C GLN A 23 -14.95 3.71 0.73
N LYS A 24 -14.48 3.40 -0.48
CA LYS A 24 -14.83 2.15 -1.18
C LYS A 24 -14.27 0.92 -0.47
N VAL A 25 -13.05 0.98 0.03
CA VAL A 25 -12.40 -0.14 0.75
C VAL A 25 -13.08 -0.38 2.10
N ARG A 26 -13.47 0.69 2.82
CA ARG A 26 -14.29 0.58 4.04
C ARG A 26 -15.66 -0.02 3.76
N SER A 27 -16.32 0.40 2.68
CA SER A 27 -17.63 -0.14 2.29
C SER A 27 -17.54 -1.61 1.89
N LEU A 28 -16.44 -2.01 1.25
CA LEU A 28 -16.19 -3.40 0.87
C LEU A 28 -16.03 -4.28 2.10
N ILE A 29 -15.12 -3.93 3.02
CA ILE A 29 -14.83 -4.78 4.18
C ILE A 29 -16.02 -4.89 5.14
N ALA A 30 -16.88 -3.87 5.20
CA ALA A 30 -18.12 -3.90 5.98
C ALA A 30 -19.12 -4.98 5.51
N LYS A 31 -19.00 -5.47 4.27
CA LYS A 31 -19.79 -6.60 3.76
C LYS A 31 -19.32 -7.96 4.31
N PHE A 32 -18.20 -7.99 5.04
CA PHE A 32 -17.59 -9.20 5.59
C PHE A 32 -17.45 -9.09 7.12
N PRO A 33 -18.56 -9.21 7.88
CA PRO A 33 -18.51 -9.16 9.33
C PRO A 33 -17.63 -10.27 9.92
N GLU A 34 -16.95 -9.96 11.03
CA GLU A 34 -16.00 -10.87 11.67
C GLU A 34 -16.63 -12.22 12.03
N CYS A 35 -17.91 -12.24 12.41
CA CYS A 35 -18.58 -13.46 12.83
C CYS A 35 -18.89 -14.45 11.71
N ASP A 36 -19.06 -13.97 10.49
CA ASP A 36 -19.37 -14.83 9.35
C ASP A 36 -18.11 -15.17 8.55
N TYR A 37 -17.09 -14.29 8.57
CA TYR A 37 -15.92 -14.37 7.69
C TYR A 37 -14.58 -14.39 8.43
N GLY A 38 -14.57 -14.27 9.76
CA GLY A 38 -13.38 -14.18 10.57
C GLY A 38 -12.69 -12.82 10.52
N LYS A 39 -11.49 -12.79 11.11
CA LYS A 39 -10.62 -11.61 11.18
C LYS A 39 -10.02 -11.31 9.80
N LEU A 40 -10.31 -10.13 9.26
CA LEU A 40 -9.88 -9.69 7.92
C LEU A 40 -9.07 -8.40 7.98
N VAL A 41 -8.00 -8.38 7.20
CA VAL A 41 -7.19 -7.19 6.90
C VAL A 41 -7.14 -7.05 5.37
N LEU A 42 -7.48 -5.88 4.87
CA LEU A 42 -7.55 -5.56 3.45
C LEU A 42 -6.45 -4.56 3.09
N LEU A 43 -5.66 -4.93 2.07
CA LEU A 43 -4.55 -4.15 1.52
C LEU A 43 -4.84 -3.89 0.02
N PRO A 44 -5.57 -2.81 -0.32
CA PRO A 44 -6.17 -2.59 -1.65
C PRO A 44 -5.20 -2.17 -2.75
N GLY A 45 -3.89 -2.19 -2.50
CA GLY A 45 -2.89 -1.57 -3.37
C GLY A 45 -2.57 -0.13 -2.97
N THR A 46 -1.71 0.55 -3.73
CA THR A 46 -1.23 1.88 -3.34
C THR A 46 -1.71 3.00 -4.25
N ILE A 47 -1.77 4.20 -3.69
CA ILE A 47 -2.24 5.42 -4.33
C ILE A 47 -1.07 6.41 -4.35
N ALA A 48 -0.44 6.57 -5.51
CA ALA A 48 0.55 7.63 -5.72
C ALA A 48 -0.17 8.96 -5.95
N VAL A 49 0.12 9.98 -5.14
CA VAL A 49 -0.46 11.33 -5.26
C VAL A 49 0.58 12.44 -5.06
N LEU A 50 0.34 13.58 -5.70
CA LEU A 50 1.10 14.82 -5.53
C LEU A 50 0.32 15.78 -4.64
N LYS A 51 0.90 16.21 -3.52
CA LYS A 51 0.27 17.20 -2.61
C LYS A 51 1.11 18.46 -2.54
N PRO A 52 0.53 19.64 -2.28
CA PRO A 52 1.34 20.82 -1.97
C PRO A 52 2.19 20.52 -0.74
N SER A 53 3.51 20.64 -0.84
CA SER A 53 4.35 20.48 0.33
C SER A 53 4.39 21.80 1.11
N VAL A 54 4.12 21.70 2.41
CA VAL A 54 4.25 22.81 3.35
C VAL A 54 5.59 22.70 4.07
N ASN A 55 6.30 23.81 4.25
CA ASN A 55 7.62 23.87 4.90
C ASN A 55 8.78 23.24 4.10
N ILE A 56 8.81 23.44 2.78
CA ILE A 56 10.04 23.23 2.00
C ILE A 56 10.85 24.52 2.02
N PHE A 57 12.10 24.42 2.43
CA PHE A 57 13.03 25.55 2.48
C PHE A 57 14.14 25.41 1.44
N ASN A 58 14.66 26.54 0.97
CA ASN A 58 15.92 26.61 0.26
C ASN A 58 17.08 26.39 1.24
N LYS A 59 18.31 26.20 0.72
CA LYS A 59 19.51 26.03 1.56
C LYS A 59 19.81 27.21 2.49
N ASP A 60 19.30 28.40 2.16
CA ASP A 60 19.42 29.61 2.98
C ASP A 60 18.32 29.76 4.05
N GLY A 61 17.38 28.81 4.12
CA GLY A 61 16.27 28.80 5.08
C GLY A 61 15.04 29.59 4.65
N SER A 62 15.03 30.21 3.47
CA SER A 62 13.83 30.85 2.91
C SER A 62 12.83 29.82 2.39
N ASP A 63 11.53 30.17 2.34
CA ASP A 63 10.50 29.30 1.77
C ASP A 63 10.77 29.03 0.27
N ALA A 64 10.85 27.75 -0.10
CA ALA A 64 11.04 27.32 -1.49
C ALA A 64 9.72 27.02 -2.22
N SER A 65 8.66 26.70 -1.47
CA SER A 65 7.34 26.41 -2.00
C SER A 65 6.38 27.56 -1.68
N THR A 66 5.62 28.03 -2.68
CA THR A 66 4.62 29.11 -2.51
C THR A 66 3.33 28.72 -3.22
N ASP A 67 2.19 29.32 -2.86
CA ASP A 67 0.90 29.04 -3.52
C ASP A 67 0.93 29.26 -5.05
N LYS A 68 1.75 30.22 -5.52
CA LYS A 68 1.89 30.52 -6.96
C LYS A 68 2.88 29.62 -7.69
N ASN A 69 3.84 29.05 -6.96
CA ASN A 69 4.86 28.14 -7.47
C ASN A 69 5.03 26.99 -6.47
N PRO A 70 4.04 26.08 -6.38
CA PRO A 70 4.09 25.03 -5.39
C PRO A 70 5.15 24.00 -5.78
N ILE A 71 5.98 23.61 -4.81
CA ILE A 71 6.75 22.38 -4.91
C ILE A 71 5.87 21.28 -4.30
N LEU A 72 5.58 20.29 -5.14
CA LEU A 72 4.72 19.18 -4.79
C LEU A 72 5.52 18.10 -4.09
N GLU A 73 4.92 17.53 -3.06
CA GLU A 73 5.40 16.34 -2.41
C GLU A 73 4.83 15.11 -3.11
N ALA A 74 5.73 14.23 -3.54
CA ALA A 74 5.37 12.93 -4.05
C ALA A 74 5.11 11.98 -2.88
N THR A 75 3.91 11.41 -2.87
CA THR A 75 3.45 10.50 -1.81
C THR A 75 2.88 9.25 -2.47
N ASN A 76 3.00 8.08 -1.81
CA ASN A 76 2.46 6.84 -2.35
C ASN A 76 1.95 5.99 -1.19
N HIS A 77 0.63 5.92 -1.05
CA HIS A 77 -0.04 5.49 0.16
C HIS A 77 -0.72 4.14 0.01
N LEU A 78 -0.59 3.27 1.00
CA LEU A 78 -1.51 2.14 1.17
C LEU A 78 -2.55 2.49 2.24
N VAL A 79 -3.82 2.22 1.95
CA VAL A 79 -4.91 2.30 2.94
C VAL A 79 -5.18 0.90 3.49
N CYS A 80 -4.60 0.57 4.63
CA CYS A 80 -4.86 -0.69 5.33
C CYS A 80 -6.19 -0.56 6.09
N VAL A 81 -7.14 -1.48 5.85
CA VAL A 81 -8.46 -1.48 6.50
C VAL A 81 -8.73 -2.85 7.11
N HIS A 82 -9.36 -2.92 8.27
CA HIS A 82 -9.67 -4.21 8.93
C HIS A 82 -11.05 -4.22 9.59
N ASN A 83 -11.66 -5.41 9.73
CA ASN A 83 -12.96 -5.61 10.38
C ASN A 83 -12.86 -5.93 11.90
N LEU A 84 -11.64 -5.89 12.45
CA LEU A 84 -11.33 -6.32 13.82
C LEU A 84 -11.72 -5.30 14.88
N SER A 85 -12.32 -5.79 15.96
CA SER A 85 -12.37 -5.06 17.24
C SER A 85 -10.93 -4.86 17.76
N LEU A 86 -10.46 -3.62 17.97
CA LEU A 86 -9.22 -3.42 18.75
C LEU A 86 -9.61 -3.04 20.18
N ASN A 87 -8.64 -3.07 21.10
CA ASN A 87 -8.81 -2.64 22.49
C ASN A 87 -8.98 -1.11 22.60
N ASP A 88 -9.99 -0.55 21.93
CA ASP A 88 -10.44 0.83 22.05
C ASP A 88 -11.97 0.91 22.06
N GLU A 89 -12.51 2.06 22.49
CA GLU A 89 -13.96 2.27 22.69
C GLU A 89 -14.75 2.46 21.39
N HIS A 90 -14.17 2.23 20.21
CA HIS A 90 -14.75 2.66 18.93
C HIS A 90 -15.17 1.47 18.06
N GLN A 91 -16.30 1.64 17.35
CA GLN A 91 -16.80 0.64 16.40
C GLN A 91 -15.90 0.64 15.14
N ARG A 92 -16.17 -0.27 14.19
CA ARG A 92 -15.26 -0.63 13.08
C ARG A 92 -16.00 -0.59 11.75
N PRO A 93 -15.33 -0.32 10.61
CA PRO A 93 -13.89 -0.51 10.34
C PRO A 93 -12.98 0.71 10.57
N ALA A 94 -11.79 0.47 11.11
CA ALA A 94 -10.69 1.44 11.23
C ALA A 94 -9.72 1.32 10.04
N TYR A 95 -8.92 2.37 9.80
CA TYR A 95 -7.94 2.37 8.71
C TYR A 95 -6.64 3.11 9.05
N MET A 96 -5.55 2.67 8.41
CA MET A 96 -4.24 3.30 8.49
C MET A 96 -3.76 3.67 7.10
N VAL A 97 -3.21 4.87 6.96
CA VAL A 97 -2.62 5.38 5.73
C VAL A 97 -1.10 5.32 5.86
N TRP A 98 -0.48 4.46 5.06
CA TRP A 98 0.95 4.19 5.12
C TRP A 98 1.68 4.73 3.89
N PRO A 99 2.56 5.74 4.01
CA PRO A 99 3.30 6.28 2.89
C PRO A 99 4.54 5.43 2.54
N LYS A 100 4.88 5.41 1.25
CA LYS A 100 6.21 5.07 0.73
C LYS A 100 7.16 6.21 1.11
N ARG A 101 8.29 5.85 1.74
CA ARG A 101 9.24 6.80 2.35
C ARG A 101 10.04 7.61 1.34
N THR A 102 10.41 6.97 0.24
CA THR A 102 11.09 7.60 -0.89
C THR A 102 10.23 7.35 -2.12
N VAL A 103 9.39 8.31 -2.44
CA VAL A 103 8.58 8.23 -3.65
C VAL A 103 9.43 8.66 -4.82
N SER A 104 9.47 7.83 -5.85
CA SER A 104 10.19 8.19 -7.06
C SER A 104 9.28 9.06 -7.90
N TRP A 105 9.81 10.18 -8.40
CA TRP A 105 9.13 11.04 -9.37
C TRP A 105 8.64 10.24 -10.60
N ILE A 106 9.26 9.09 -10.89
CA ILE A 106 8.86 8.18 -11.97
C ILE A 106 7.40 7.71 -11.86
N ASP A 107 6.86 7.62 -10.63
CA ASP A 107 5.48 7.17 -10.35
C ASP A 107 4.43 8.09 -11.03
N PHE A 108 4.81 9.32 -11.40
CA PHE A 108 3.90 10.35 -11.92
C PHE A 108 4.06 10.64 -13.42
N ILE A 109 5.17 10.21 -14.01
CA ILE A 109 5.61 10.69 -15.33
C ILE A 109 5.97 9.57 -16.30
N GLY A 110 6.06 8.32 -15.83
CA GLY A 110 6.39 7.16 -16.67
C GLY A 110 7.75 7.33 -17.36
N ASP A 111 7.78 7.19 -18.68
CA ASP A 111 8.99 7.30 -19.50
C ASP A 111 9.40 8.75 -19.82
N ARG A 112 8.64 9.76 -19.34
CA ARG A 112 8.92 11.17 -19.62
C ARG A 112 10.12 11.66 -18.82
N ARG A 113 10.73 12.75 -19.27
CA ARG A 113 11.93 13.30 -18.63
C ARG A 113 11.55 14.26 -17.51
N CYS A 114 12.13 14.05 -16.33
CA CYS A 114 12.27 15.08 -15.31
C CYS A 114 13.73 15.53 -15.27
N ASP A 115 13.94 16.84 -15.21
CA ASP A 115 15.27 17.40 -15.01
C ASP A 115 15.48 17.71 -13.52
N ARG A 116 16.75 17.68 -13.09
CA ARG A 116 17.12 18.17 -11.75
C ARG A 116 16.93 19.69 -11.74
N GLY A 117 16.11 20.17 -10.80
CA GLY A 117 15.83 21.58 -10.58
C GLY A 117 16.52 22.09 -9.32
N ASP A 118 15.80 22.92 -8.56
CA ASP A 118 16.36 23.71 -7.47
C ASP A 118 16.86 22.85 -6.30
N GLU A 119 18.03 23.22 -5.78
CA GLU A 119 18.60 22.63 -4.57
C GLU A 119 17.82 23.08 -3.33
N LEU A 120 17.36 22.13 -2.53
CA LEU A 120 16.55 22.41 -1.34
C LEU A 120 17.39 22.23 -0.07
N GLY A 121 16.91 22.81 1.03
CA GLY A 121 17.37 22.48 2.36
C GLY A 121 17.07 21.01 2.71
N ASN A 122 17.80 20.48 3.68
CA ASN A 122 17.62 19.10 4.11
C ASN A 122 16.19 18.89 4.64
N ASN A 123 15.61 17.75 4.28
CA ASN A 123 14.28 17.36 4.76
C ASN A 123 14.35 17.04 6.26
N ALA A 124 13.50 17.65 7.10
CA ALA A 124 13.55 17.44 8.55
C ALA A 124 13.21 15.99 8.98
N SER A 125 12.33 15.31 8.23
CA SER A 125 12.00 13.89 8.45
C SER A 125 13.12 12.96 8.00
N ASN A 126 13.95 13.39 7.04
CA ASN A 126 15.02 12.59 6.43
C ASN A 126 16.29 13.45 6.22
N PRO A 127 16.95 13.92 7.30
CA PRO A 127 17.98 14.96 7.24
C PRO A 127 19.30 14.50 6.59
N ASP A 128 19.49 13.18 6.49
CA ASP A 128 20.68 12.54 5.92
C ASP A 128 20.60 12.42 4.38
N LEU A 129 19.46 12.72 3.77
CA LEU A 129 19.25 12.59 2.32
C LEU A 129 19.40 13.93 1.61
N GLU A 130 20.11 13.92 0.47
CA GLU A 130 20.14 15.05 -0.44
C GLU A 130 18.73 15.36 -0.96
N ASN A 131 18.35 16.64 -0.87
CA ASN A 131 17.02 17.09 -1.24
C ASN A 131 17.08 18.19 -2.31
N TYR A 132 16.24 18.07 -3.33
CA TYR A 132 16.10 19.02 -4.43
C TYR A 132 14.73 18.82 -5.10
N ALA A 133 14.33 19.77 -5.94
CA ALA A 133 13.09 19.69 -6.71
C ALA A 133 13.36 19.17 -8.12
N HIS A 134 12.66 18.13 -8.55
CA HIS A 134 12.62 17.70 -9.95
C HIS A 134 11.65 18.57 -10.73
N VAL A 135 12.03 19.05 -11.91
CA VAL A 135 11.13 19.74 -12.85
C VAL A 135 10.61 18.71 -13.83
N CYS A 136 9.31 18.43 -13.77
CA CYS A 136 8.66 17.33 -14.46
C CYS A 136 7.56 17.83 -15.39
N THR A 137 7.55 17.36 -16.63
CA THR A 137 6.43 17.61 -17.55
C THR A 137 5.38 16.52 -17.38
N LEU A 138 4.25 16.83 -16.74
CA LEU A 138 3.16 15.87 -16.55
C LEU A 138 2.36 15.70 -17.83
N ASN A 139 1.95 16.81 -18.46
CA ASN A 139 1.23 16.82 -19.73
C ASN A 139 2.02 17.61 -20.76
N GLY A 140 2.53 16.91 -21.79
CA GLY A 140 3.34 17.52 -22.84
C GLY A 140 2.53 18.35 -23.86
N GLU A 141 1.25 18.03 -24.04
CA GLU A 141 0.36 18.75 -24.97
C GLU A 141 -0.05 20.10 -24.38
N GLU A 142 -0.45 20.09 -23.10
CA GLU A 142 -0.84 21.28 -22.35
C GLU A 142 0.34 22.02 -21.70
N LYS A 143 1.56 21.49 -21.84
CA LYS A 143 2.79 22.01 -21.21
C LYS A 143 2.67 22.15 -19.69
N LEU A 144 1.92 21.26 -19.04
CA LEU A 144 1.84 21.22 -17.58
C LEU A 144 3.17 20.76 -17.00
N VAL A 145 3.91 21.71 -16.41
CA VAL A 145 5.19 21.47 -15.74
C VAL A 145 5.01 21.68 -14.25
N VAL A 146 5.44 20.70 -13.45
CA VAL A 146 5.38 20.74 -11.98
C VAL A 146 6.77 20.56 -11.38
N LYS A 147 6.96 21.05 -10.16
CA LYS A 147 8.14 20.76 -9.35
C LYS A 147 7.79 19.69 -8.33
N ILE A 148 8.55 18.61 -8.26
CA ILE A 148 8.34 17.49 -7.34
C ILE A 148 9.54 17.36 -6.42
N GLN A 149 9.35 17.45 -5.12
CA GLN A 149 10.41 17.24 -4.13
C GLN A 149 10.92 15.79 -4.20
N ARG A 150 12.25 15.60 -4.16
CA ARG A 150 12.88 14.28 -4.15
C ARG A 150 12.58 13.48 -2.88
N VAL A 151 12.66 14.13 -1.72
CA VAL A 151 12.57 13.46 -0.42
C VAL A 151 11.26 13.86 0.24
N SER A 152 10.33 12.91 0.36
CA SER A 152 9.07 13.12 1.07
C SER A 152 9.29 13.26 2.58
N SER A 153 8.48 14.12 3.19
CA SER A 153 8.33 14.35 4.62
C SER A 153 7.23 13.50 5.25
N ASP A 154 6.39 12.85 4.43
CA ASP A 154 5.19 12.15 4.87
C ASP A 154 5.45 11.13 5.97
N LYS A 155 4.54 11.13 6.93
CA LYS A 155 4.52 10.22 8.06
C LYS A 155 3.27 9.38 8.00
N VAL A 156 3.33 8.25 8.67
CA VAL A 156 2.21 7.34 8.87
C VAL A 156 1.10 8.07 9.59
N GLN A 157 -0.14 7.87 9.14
CA GLN A 157 -1.33 8.40 9.79
C GLN A 157 -2.29 7.24 10.08
N ALA A 158 -2.84 7.22 11.29
CA ALA A 158 -3.82 6.23 11.73
C ALA A 158 -5.14 6.94 12.06
N PHE A 159 -6.27 6.32 11.72
CA PHE A 159 -7.59 6.90 11.89
C PHE A 159 -8.58 5.89 12.45
N ASP A 160 -9.55 6.38 13.22
CA ASP A 160 -10.69 5.58 13.69
C ASP A 160 -11.80 5.43 12.63
N ASP A 161 -12.89 4.80 13.01
CA ASP A 161 -14.10 4.60 12.18
C ASP A 161 -14.84 5.90 11.84
N TYR A 162 -14.63 6.98 12.60
CA TYR A 162 -15.17 8.31 12.28
C TYR A 162 -14.18 9.16 11.45
N GLY A 163 -13.02 8.61 11.07
CA GLY A 163 -11.98 9.33 10.34
C GLY A 163 -11.18 10.31 11.20
N ARG A 164 -11.22 10.17 12.53
CA ARG A 164 -10.45 11.00 13.46
C ARG A 164 -9.05 10.43 13.60
N GLN A 165 -8.04 11.29 13.52
CA GLN A 165 -6.64 10.87 13.61
C GLN A 165 -6.30 10.40 15.03
N LEU A 166 -5.63 9.24 15.12
CA LEU A 166 -5.15 8.67 16.38
C LEU A 166 -3.79 9.28 16.79
N LEU A 167 -3.55 9.34 18.10
CA LEU A 167 -2.30 9.84 18.68
C LEU A 167 -1.12 8.86 18.50
N ASP A 168 -1.41 7.55 18.57
CA ASP A 168 -0.44 6.51 18.24
C ASP A 168 -0.44 6.29 16.72
N THR A 169 0.63 6.73 16.06
CA THR A 169 0.83 6.56 14.62
C THR A 169 1.75 5.38 14.30
N THR A 170 2.08 4.53 15.28
CA THR A 170 2.82 3.30 15.00
C THR A 170 1.91 2.28 14.32
N PHE A 171 2.43 1.61 13.31
CA PHE A 171 1.65 0.60 12.60
C PHE A 171 1.63 -0.67 13.43
N ASN A 172 0.43 -1.03 13.89
CA ASN A 172 0.22 -2.34 14.49
C ASN A 172 0.22 -3.38 13.38
N ASN A 173 1.33 -4.08 13.22
CA ASN A 173 1.45 -5.17 12.25
C ASN A 173 1.02 -6.53 12.79
N GLU A 174 0.55 -6.61 14.02
CA GLU A 174 -0.01 -7.81 14.65
C GLU A 174 -1.51 -7.60 14.88
N LEU A 175 -2.22 -7.18 13.82
CA LEU A 175 -3.67 -7.01 13.85
C LEU A 175 -4.38 -8.35 14.17
N ILE A 176 -3.84 -9.44 13.64
CA ILE A 176 -4.21 -10.80 14.02
C ILE A 176 -3.14 -11.30 14.99
N GLU A 177 -3.55 -11.63 16.21
CA GLU A 177 -2.66 -12.09 17.27
C GLU A 177 -1.78 -13.26 16.80
N GLY A 178 -0.48 -13.18 17.07
CA GLY A 178 0.48 -14.20 16.67
C GLY A 178 0.88 -14.17 15.19
N LEU A 179 0.27 -13.32 14.38
CA LEU A 179 0.51 -13.26 12.94
C LEU A 179 1.02 -11.87 12.50
N PRO A 180 2.22 -11.46 12.93
CA PRO A 180 2.80 -10.21 12.49
C PRO A 180 3.08 -10.22 10.98
N PHE A 181 2.78 -9.13 10.28
CA PHE A 181 3.00 -9.00 8.83
C PHE A 181 3.78 -7.74 8.42
N GLY A 182 4.54 -7.81 7.34
CA GLY A 182 5.23 -6.68 6.71
C GLY A 182 4.48 -6.18 5.49
N ILE A 183 4.59 -4.89 5.15
CA ILE A 183 4.05 -4.32 3.91
C ILE A 183 5.11 -3.52 3.18
N ASN A 184 5.69 -4.07 2.13
CA ASN A 184 6.68 -3.43 1.27
C ASN A 184 6.01 -2.80 0.04
N ILE A 185 6.01 -1.46 -0.05
CA ILE A 185 5.43 -0.69 -1.17
C ILE A 185 6.50 -0.31 -2.18
N CYS A 186 6.32 -0.71 -3.45
CA CYS A 186 7.19 -0.42 -4.59
C CYS A 186 8.67 -0.63 -4.25
N LEU A 187 8.96 -1.67 -3.48
CA LEU A 187 10.29 -1.95 -3.00
C LEU A 187 11.14 -2.40 -4.19
N ASP A 188 12.03 -1.53 -4.66
CA ASP A 188 13.06 -1.93 -5.62
C ASP A 188 14.03 -2.85 -4.90
N TYR A 189 13.80 -4.15 -5.03
CA TYR A 189 14.62 -5.19 -4.47
C TYR A 189 16.09 -5.12 -4.90
N ALA A 190 16.43 -4.46 -6.02
CA ALA A 190 17.82 -4.18 -6.37
C ALA A 190 18.49 -3.19 -5.42
N VAL A 191 17.71 -2.28 -4.81
CA VAL A 191 18.14 -1.30 -3.78
C VAL A 191 17.85 -1.79 -2.36
N ALA A 192 16.88 -2.70 -2.20
CA ALA A 192 16.30 -3.11 -0.93
C ALA A 192 16.67 -4.51 -0.43
N SER A 193 17.54 -5.26 -1.12
CA SER A 193 17.98 -6.61 -0.72
C SER A 193 18.65 -6.74 0.66
N THR A 194 18.68 -5.66 1.47
CA THR A 194 19.37 -5.55 2.76
C THR A 194 18.61 -4.70 3.79
N THR A 195 17.28 -4.48 3.67
CA THR A 195 16.62 -3.41 4.46
C THR A 195 16.72 -3.61 5.97
N THR A 196 17.67 -2.88 6.56
CA THR A 196 17.81 -2.50 7.97
C THR A 196 17.43 -1.03 8.11
N ASP A 197 16.44 -0.57 7.33
CA ASP A 197 15.95 0.81 7.38
C ASP A 197 15.40 1.07 8.79
N LYS A 198 16.27 1.64 9.62
CA LYS A 198 16.00 1.95 11.03
C LYS A 198 14.75 2.80 11.16
N TYR A 199 14.47 3.66 10.18
CA TYR A 199 13.32 4.54 10.23
C TYR A 199 12.02 3.75 9.96
N ARG A 200 12.07 2.74 9.08
CA ARG A 200 10.96 1.80 8.77
C ARG A 200 10.67 0.86 9.90
N MET A 201 11.70 0.22 10.44
CA MET A 201 11.55 -0.71 11.56
C MET A 201 11.15 0.01 12.85
N ALA A 202 11.55 1.27 13.06
CA ALA A 202 11.16 2.05 14.24
C ALA A 202 9.65 2.38 14.32
N GLN A 203 8.89 2.18 13.25
CA GLN A 203 7.45 2.48 13.21
C GLN A 203 6.56 1.23 13.34
N LEU A 204 7.13 0.03 13.39
CA LEU A 204 6.40 -1.23 13.55
C LEU A 204 6.40 -1.67 15.02
N LYS A 205 5.27 -2.19 15.52
CA LYS A 205 5.20 -2.76 16.88
C LYS A 205 5.94 -4.09 17.01
N ASN A 206 6.06 -4.85 15.91
CA ASN A 206 6.79 -6.12 15.87
C ASN A 206 7.76 -6.16 14.68
N THR A 207 9.03 -6.46 14.92
CA THR A 207 10.06 -6.50 13.87
C THR A 207 10.22 -7.88 13.22
N GLU A 208 9.58 -8.91 13.76
CA GLU A 208 9.73 -10.33 13.38
C GLU A 208 8.49 -10.85 12.64
N PHE A 209 8.13 -10.20 11.53
CA PHE A 209 6.95 -10.58 10.74
C PHE A 209 7.10 -11.94 10.03
N LYS A 210 5.97 -12.62 9.83
CA LYS A 210 5.84 -13.95 9.20
C LYS A 210 5.36 -13.87 7.75
N LEU A 211 4.50 -12.91 7.46
CA LEU A 211 3.96 -12.66 6.13
C LEU A 211 4.57 -11.37 5.58
N ASP A 212 5.11 -11.39 4.37
CA ASP A 212 5.57 -10.18 3.70
C ASP A 212 4.65 -9.83 2.53
N PHE A 213 3.89 -8.75 2.64
CA PHE A 213 3.06 -8.22 1.57
C PHE A 213 3.89 -7.26 0.72
N VAL A 214 4.10 -7.64 -0.53
CA VAL A 214 4.91 -6.90 -1.49
C VAL A 214 3.95 -6.32 -2.52
N ILE A 215 3.70 -5.03 -2.42
CA ILE A 215 2.79 -4.31 -3.30
C ILE A 215 3.65 -3.48 -4.23
N SER A 216 3.79 -3.89 -5.49
CA SER A 216 4.70 -3.24 -6.44
C SER A 216 4.08 -3.14 -7.84
N ALA A 217 4.78 -2.42 -8.72
CA ALA A 217 4.44 -2.30 -10.13
C ALA A 217 5.72 -2.53 -10.94
N GLY A 218 5.83 -3.68 -11.61
CA GLY A 218 6.95 -4.03 -12.48
C GLY A 218 8.20 -4.56 -11.76
N ILE A 219 8.08 -4.93 -10.49
CA ILE A 219 9.20 -5.43 -9.68
C ILE A 219 8.86 -6.81 -9.14
N GLY A 220 9.63 -7.80 -9.55
CA GLY A 220 9.47 -9.17 -9.09
C GLY A 220 10.13 -9.48 -7.76
N LEU A 221 9.59 -10.48 -7.05
CA LEU A 221 10.24 -11.16 -5.94
C LEU A 221 11.60 -11.76 -6.35
N VAL A 222 12.63 -11.50 -5.55
CA VAL A 222 13.95 -12.15 -5.66
C VAL A 222 14.27 -12.86 -4.35
N ALA A 223 14.54 -14.16 -4.42
CA ALA A 223 14.75 -15.00 -3.23
C ALA A 223 15.85 -14.45 -2.31
N LYS A 224 16.96 -13.96 -2.89
CA LYS A 224 18.12 -13.41 -2.15
C LYS A 224 17.74 -12.33 -1.13
N ASN A 225 16.68 -11.55 -1.36
CA ASN A 225 16.29 -10.48 -0.44
C ASN A 225 15.78 -11.00 0.91
N TYR A 226 15.41 -12.28 0.96
CA TYR A 226 14.98 -12.93 2.18
C TYR A 226 16.13 -13.60 2.92
N GLN A 227 17.39 -13.44 2.50
CA GLN A 227 18.53 -14.16 3.10
C GLN A 227 18.65 -13.91 4.61
N ASP A 228 18.39 -12.68 5.06
CA ASP A 228 18.46 -12.27 6.47
C ASP A 228 17.07 -12.16 7.13
N ALA A 229 16.00 -12.51 6.42
CA ALA A 229 14.61 -12.36 6.87
C ALA A 229 14.06 -13.66 7.49
N SER A 230 14.81 -14.26 8.41
CA SER A 230 14.60 -15.66 8.87
C SER A 230 13.23 -15.97 9.47
N THR A 231 12.44 -14.97 9.83
CA THR A 231 11.08 -15.13 10.39
C THR A 231 10.00 -15.17 9.31
N VAL A 232 10.29 -14.68 8.10
CA VAL A 232 9.33 -14.61 7.00
C VAL A 232 9.15 -15.99 6.38
N GLN A 233 7.90 -16.44 6.32
CA GLN A 233 7.50 -17.74 5.79
C GLN A 233 6.85 -17.63 4.42
N TYR A 234 6.16 -16.52 4.15
CA TYR A 234 5.42 -16.30 2.91
C TYR A 234 5.59 -14.89 2.40
N ALA A 235 5.75 -14.76 1.08
CA ALA A 235 5.71 -13.51 0.34
C ALA A 235 4.43 -13.46 -0.50
N ILE A 236 3.61 -12.44 -0.28
CA ILE A 236 2.36 -12.18 -1.01
C ILE A 236 2.64 -11.01 -1.93
N HIS A 237 2.76 -11.27 -3.22
CA HIS A 237 3.14 -10.27 -4.21
C HIS A 237 1.95 -9.84 -5.05
N ASN A 238 1.66 -8.55 -5.07
CA ASN A 238 0.73 -7.94 -6.00
C ASN A 238 1.56 -7.10 -6.98
N ASP A 239 1.60 -7.54 -8.25
CA ASP A 239 2.18 -6.76 -9.34
C ASP A 239 1.06 -6.03 -10.09
N GLY A 240 1.06 -4.71 -9.97
CA GLY A 240 0.13 -3.82 -10.66
C GLY A 240 0.42 -3.65 -12.16
N ILE A 241 1.44 -4.31 -12.73
CA ILE A 241 1.78 -4.21 -14.15
C ILE A 241 1.39 -5.48 -14.91
N GLN A 242 0.64 -5.27 -16.00
CA GLN A 242 0.26 -6.33 -16.91
C GLN A 242 1.48 -6.93 -17.62
N GLY A 243 1.56 -8.26 -17.66
CA GLY A 243 2.60 -8.96 -18.43
C GLY A 243 3.99 -8.81 -17.82
N SER A 244 4.06 -8.54 -16.51
CA SER A 244 5.34 -8.53 -15.82
C SER A 244 6.01 -9.91 -15.87
N ASN A 245 7.31 -9.91 -15.65
CA ASN A 245 8.17 -11.09 -15.55
C ASN A 245 7.70 -12.12 -14.49
N GLN A 246 6.85 -11.74 -13.54
CA GLN A 246 6.27 -12.67 -12.55
C GLN A 246 4.85 -13.13 -12.90
N ASN A 247 4.26 -12.58 -13.96
CA ASN A 247 2.96 -13.00 -14.45
C ASN A 247 2.89 -13.00 -15.99
N PRO A 248 3.76 -13.78 -16.67
CA PRO A 248 3.84 -13.78 -18.13
C PRO A 248 2.58 -14.34 -18.81
N TYR A 249 1.71 -15.03 -18.06
CA TYR A 249 0.47 -15.63 -18.53
C TYR A 249 -0.77 -14.81 -18.18
N GLN A 250 -0.61 -13.57 -17.68
CA GLN A 250 -1.74 -12.67 -17.48
C GLN A 250 -2.46 -12.48 -18.82
N VAL A 251 -3.67 -13.03 -18.88
CA VAL A 251 -4.62 -12.72 -19.94
C VAL A 251 -4.97 -11.25 -19.80
N LYS A 252 -5.22 -10.58 -20.93
CA LYS A 252 -5.56 -9.17 -20.99
C LYS A 252 -6.62 -8.84 -19.92
N TYR A 253 -6.29 -7.93 -18.98
CA TYR A 253 -7.16 -7.39 -17.93
C TYR A 253 -7.35 -8.18 -16.61
N GLU A 254 -6.53 -9.20 -16.30
CA GLU A 254 -6.61 -9.90 -15.00
C GLU A 254 -5.45 -9.57 -14.05
N TYR A 255 -5.68 -8.67 -13.10
CA TYR A 255 -4.72 -8.44 -11.99
C TYR A 255 -5.03 -9.36 -10.81
N PHE A 256 -4.02 -10.07 -10.32
CA PHE A 256 -4.13 -10.91 -9.13
C PHE A 256 -2.80 -11.02 -8.41
N SER A 257 -2.86 -11.26 -7.10
CA SER A 257 -1.67 -11.55 -6.30
C SER A 257 -1.16 -12.98 -6.53
N ASN A 258 0.14 -13.17 -6.35
CA ASN A 258 0.79 -14.47 -6.26
C ASN A 258 1.30 -14.68 -4.83
N VAL A 259 1.30 -15.93 -4.38
CA VAL A 259 1.85 -16.28 -3.07
C VAL A 259 3.03 -17.22 -3.25
N SER A 260 4.15 -16.89 -2.64
CA SER A 260 5.35 -17.74 -2.60
C SER A 260 5.68 -18.13 -1.17
N GLN A 261 5.91 -19.42 -0.94
CA GLN A 261 6.51 -19.91 0.29
C GLN A 261 8.02 -19.73 0.24
N ILE A 262 8.59 -19.29 1.36
CA ILE A 262 10.04 -19.08 1.51
C ILE A 262 10.62 -20.29 2.24
N PHE A 263 11.61 -20.91 1.63
CA PHE A 263 12.35 -22.02 2.22
C PHE A 263 13.80 -21.64 2.43
N TYR A 264 14.28 -21.86 3.66
CA TYR A 264 15.70 -21.74 3.99
C TYR A 264 16.35 -23.11 3.93
N ASP A 265 17.05 -23.40 2.83
CA ASP A 265 17.87 -24.61 2.76
C ASP A 265 19.29 -24.32 3.23
N LYS A 266 19.58 -24.79 4.45
CA LYS A 266 20.88 -24.67 5.10
C LYS A 266 22.03 -25.31 4.30
N ARG A 267 21.74 -26.20 3.34
CA ARG A 267 22.75 -26.86 2.50
C ARG A 267 23.25 -25.97 1.36
N ILE A 268 22.39 -25.10 0.83
CA ILE A 268 22.71 -24.16 -0.24
C ILE A 268 23.02 -22.75 0.28
N GLY A 269 22.76 -22.49 1.56
CA GLY A 269 23.08 -21.21 2.22
C GLY A 269 22.28 -20.02 1.69
N ALA A 270 21.19 -20.28 0.97
CA ALA A 270 20.34 -19.27 0.36
C ALA A 270 18.87 -19.67 0.43
N PRO A 271 17.95 -18.71 0.58
CA PRO A 271 16.52 -18.96 0.46
C PRO A 271 16.14 -19.28 -0.98
N TYR A 272 15.06 -20.02 -1.17
CA TYR A 272 14.37 -20.16 -2.45
C TYR A 272 12.86 -19.97 -2.28
N LEU A 273 12.20 -19.58 -3.37
CA LEU A 273 10.77 -19.30 -3.42
C LEU A 273 10.04 -20.43 -4.13
N LEU A 274 8.98 -20.95 -3.52
CA LEU A 274 8.04 -21.88 -4.13
C LEU A 274 6.70 -21.19 -4.32
N SER A 275 6.29 -20.97 -5.57
CA SER A 275 4.97 -20.41 -5.88
C SER A 275 3.87 -21.41 -5.48
N LEU A 276 2.84 -20.92 -4.80
CA LEU A 276 1.71 -21.72 -4.34
C LEU A 276 0.48 -21.50 -5.25
N PRO A 277 -0.17 -22.58 -5.71
CA PRO A 277 -1.41 -22.45 -6.45
C PRO A 277 -2.52 -21.94 -5.54
N ALA A 278 -3.43 -21.13 -6.09
CA ALA A 278 -4.66 -20.76 -5.40
C ALA A 278 -5.57 -22.00 -5.25
N LEU A 279 -6.42 -22.00 -4.24
CA LEU A 279 -7.47 -23.01 -4.09
C LEU A 279 -8.34 -23.07 -5.35
N GLY A 280 -8.62 -24.28 -5.83
CA GLY A 280 -9.41 -24.49 -7.04
C GLY A 280 -8.65 -24.24 -8.35
N THR A 281 -7.34 -23.96 -8.31
CA THR A 281 -6.48 -23.89 -9.50
C THR A 281 -5.59 -25.13 -9.63
N THR A 282 -5.30 -25.55 -10.87
CA THR A 282 -4.33 -26.62 -11.15
C THR A 282 -2.90 -26.07 -11.05
N ALA A 283 -1.91 -26.95 -10.77
CA ALA A 283 -0.51 -26.57 -10.57
C ALA A 283 0.16 -25.90 -11.79
N ASP A 284 -0.41 -26.09 -12.98
CA ASP A 284 0.01 -25.48 -14.25
C ASP A 284 -0.73 -24.16 -14.56
N GLY A 285 -1.67 -23.74 -13.70
CA GLY A 285 -2.47 -22.52 -13.86
C GLY A 285 -3.52 -22.59 -14.99
N SER A 286 -3.72 -23.75 -15.62
CA SER A 286 -4.56 -23.89 -16.82
C SER A 286 -6.06 -23.88 -16.56
N ARG A 287 -6.50 -24.23 -15.34
CA ARG A 287 -7.87 -24.01 -14.86
C ARG A 287 -7.89 -22.85 -13.86
N GLN A 288 -8.30 -21.69 -14.35
CA GLN A 288 -8.57 -20.54 -13.50
C GLN A 288 -10.06 -20.55 -13.15
N SER A 289 -10.39 -21.01 -11.93
CA SER A 289 -11.71 -20.73 -11.34
C SER A 289 -11.69 -19.29 -10.84
N THR A 290 -11.84 -18.31 -11.73
CA THR A 290 -11.99 -16.91 -11.32
C THR A 290 -13.37 -16.74 -10.71
N THR A 291 -13.43 -16.54 -9.39
CA THR A 291 -14.64 -15.99 -8.77
C THR A 291 -14.51 -14.47 -8.85
N MET A 292 -15.41 -13.83 -9.59
CA MET A 292 -15.43 -12.38 -9.70
C MET A 292 -16.27 -11.79 -8.57
N ILE A 293 -15.71 -10.86 -7.81
CA ILE A 293 -16.51 -9.95 -6.99
C ILE A 293 -16.80 -8.74 -7.86
N SER A 294 -18.08 -8.60 -8.25
CA SER A 294 -18.56 -7.38 -8.89
C SER A 294 -18.45 -6.21 -7.92
N VAL A 295 -17.93 -5.09 -8.40
CA VAL A 295 -17.93 -3.84 -7.63
C VAL A 295 -19.32 -3.23 -7.68
N ASP A 296 -19.83 -2.84 -6.51
CA ASP A 296 -21.13 -2.21 -6.36
C ASP A 296 -21.02 -0.70 -6.63
N ASN A 297 -21.42 -0.30 -7.84
CA ASN A 297 -21.41 1.09 -8.28
C ASN A 297 -22.62 1.89 -7.76
N SER A 298 -23.54 1.29 -6.99
CA SER A 298 -24.71 2.02 -6.46
C SER A 298 -24.36 3.08 -5.40
N THR A 299 -23.13 3.05 -4.89
CA THR A 299 -22.57 4.00 -3.92
C THR A 299 -21.61 5.00 -4.59
N ASP A 300 -21.95 5.45 -5.80
CA ASP A 300 -21.12 6.42 -6.53
C ASP A 300 -20.89 7.71 -5.73
N PHE A 301 -19.68 8.23 -5.89
CA PHE A 301 -19.17 9.37 -5.14
C PHE A 301 -19.97 10.62 -5.48
N THR A 302 -20.58 11.24 -4.46
CA THR A 302 -21.14 12.58 -4.63
C THR A 302 -20.01 13.57 -4.47
N TYR A 303 -19.59 14.22 -5.56
CA TYR A 303 -18.55 15.26 -5.51
C TYR A 303 -18.94 16.35 -4.50
N PRO A 304 -18.11 16.64 -3.48
CA PRO A 304 -18.30 17.82 -2.65
C PRO A 304 -18.43 19.10 -3.50
N GLU A 305 -19.30 20.05 -3.11
CA GLU A 305 -19.55 21.28 -3.88
C GLU A 305 -18.27 22.06 -4.25
N ARG A 306 -17.24 22.00 -3.39
CA ARG A 306 -15.92 22.61 -3.64
C ARG A 306 -15.18 22.06 -4.87
N TYR A 307 -15.69 21.00 -5.49
CA TYR A 307 -15.15 20.36 -6.68
C TYR A 307 -16.06 20.51 -7.91
N SER A 308 -16.98 21.49 -7.90
CA SER A 308 -17.84 21.79 -9.05
C SER A 308 -17.01 22.14 -10.29
N GLY A 309 -17.25 21.47 -11.41
CA GLY A 309 -16.54 21.70 -12.67
C GLY A 309 -15.44 20.69 -13.00
N MET A 310 -15.12 19.77 -12.09
CA MET A 310 -14.25 18.64 -12.42
C MET A 310 -14.97 17.65 -13.36
N PRO A 311 -14.24 17.01 -14.30
CA PRO A 311 -14.78 15.90 -15.08
C PRO A 311 -15.27 14.78 -14.17
N SER A 312 -16.44 14.23 -14.46
CA SER A 312 -16.93 13.02 -13.80
C SER A 312 -16.00 11.86 -14.12
N ILE A 313 -15.73 10.98 -13.14
CA ILE A 313 -15.12 9.67 -13.43
C ILE A 313 -16.18 8.87 -14.20
N THR A 314 -15.99 8.77 -15.51
CA THR A 314 -16.93 8.06 -16.41
C THR A 314 -16.54 6.60 -16.62
N ASP A 315 -15.33 6.22 -16.22
CA ASP A 315 -14.84 4.86 -16.36
C ASP A 315 -15.48 3.94 -15.32
N GLU A 316 -15.90 2.76 -15.75
CA GLU A 316 -16.39 1.73 -14.84
C GLU A 316 -15.24 1.20 -13.98
N ILE A 317 -15.48 1.04 -12.67
CA ILE A 317 -14.54 0.33 -11.81
C ILE A 317 -14.51 -1.14 -12.24
N ASN A 318 -13.31 -1.63 -12.58
CA ASN A 318 -13.13 -3.03 -12.97
C ASN A 318 -13.60 -3.98 -11.85
N SER A 319 -14.28 -5.06 -12.24
CA SER A 319 -14.59 -6.15 -11.30
C SER A 319 -13.31 -6.79 -10.77
N ALA A 320 -13.33 -7.25 -9.52
CA ALA A 320 -12.15 -7.82 -8.88
C ALA A 320 -12.11 -9.35 -9.07
N ASN A 321 -10.98 -9.84 -9.60
CA ASN A 321 -10.67 -11.26 -9.58
C ASN A 321 -10.32 -11.70 -8.15
N VAL A 322 -11.02 -12.69 -7.61
CA VAL A 322 -10.71 -13.25 -6.30
C VAL A 322 -10.05 -14.60 -6.44
N ARG A 323 -8.91 -14.73 -5.77
CA ARG A 323 -8.18 -15.96 -5.57
C ARG A 323 -7.93 -16.15 -4.08
N VAL A 324 -7.98 -17.39 -3.64
CA VAL A 324 -7.88 -17.75 -2.22
C VAL A 324 -6.72 -18.71 -2.04
N TRP A 325 -5.91 -18.51 -1.01
CA TRP A 325 -4.85 -19.42 -0.61
C TRP A 325 -5.08 -19.86 0.83
N SER A 326 -4.73 -21.12 1.14
CA SER A 326 -4.65 -21.62 2.51
C SER A 326 -3.18 -21.72 2.89
N LEU A 327 -2.73 -20.87 3.82
CA LEU A 327 -1.33 -20.77 4.22
C LEU A 327 -1.15 -21.30 5.65
N PRO A 328 -0.50 -22.46 5.84
CA PRO A 328 -0.17 -22.93 7.18
C PRO A 328 1.02 -22.12 7.73
N VAL A 329 0.73 -21.06 8.49
CA VAL A 329 1.77 -20.22 9.10
C VAL A 329 2.16 -20.78 10.47
N ASP A 330 3.46 -20.99 10.68
CA ASP A 330 4.00 -21.32 12.00
C ASP A 330 4.02 -20.06 12.87
N VAL A 331 3.20 -20.08 13.91
CA VAL A 331 3.02 -19.02 14.89
C VAL A 331 3.48 -19.46 16.28
N THR A 332 4.22 -20.57 16.39
CA THR A 332 4.59 -21.15 17.69
C THR A 332 5.61 -20.31 18.47
N ASP A 333 6.38 -19.46 17.78
CA ASP A 333 7.30 -18.52 18.40
C ASP A 333 6.65 -17.20 18.81
N THR A 334 5.52 -16.85 18.19
CA THR A 334 4.74 -15.64 18.51
C THR A 334 3.62 -15.92 19.52
N LEU A 335 2.96 -17.07 19.43
CA LEU A 335 1.91 -17.53 20.37
C LEU A 335 2.52 -18.47 21.42
N LYS A 336 2.71 -17.95 22.63
CA LYS A 336 3.45 -18.66 23.70
C LYS A 336 2.64 -19.76 24.41
N THR A 337 1.31 -19.84 24.24
CA THR A 337 0.48 -20.87 24.89
C THR A 337 -0.59 -21.45 23.96
N GLN A 338 -0.95 -22.71 24.21
CA GLN A 338 -2.00 -23.42 23.46
C GLN A 338 -3.40 -22.79 23.65
N GLU A 339 -3.61 -22.09 24.76
CA GLU A 339 -4.83 -21.33 25.05
C GLU A 339 -4.97 -20.13 24.10
N THR A 340 -3.87 -19.41 23.83
CA THR A 340 -3.87 -18.28 22.87
C THR A 340 -4.15 -18.73 21.44
N VAL A 341 -3.62 -19.89 21.03
CA VAL A 341 -3.95 -20.50 19.71
C VAL A 341 -5.44 -20.84 19.60
N THR A 342 -6.08 -21.20 20.71
CA THR A 342 -7.52 -21.55 20.75
C THR A 342 -8.41 -20.29 20.75
N ALA A 343 -7.95 -19.20 21.37
CA ALA A 343 -8.60 -17.88 21.42
C ALA A 343 -8.52 -17.09 20.08
N MET A 344 -7.74 -17.55 19.09
CA MET A 344 -7.77 -16.98 17.74
C MET A 344 -9.14 -17.13 17.04
N LYS A 345 -10.02 -17.98 17.56
CA LYS A 345 -11.42 -18.07 17.13
C LYS A 345 -12.19 -16.85 17.66
N SER A 346 -13.00 -16.21 16.83
CA SER A 346 -13.76 -15.01 17.25
C SER A 346 -14.65 -15.34 18.45
N GLU A 347 -14.33 -14.78 19.62
CA GLU A 347 -15.03 -15.03 20.88
C GLU A 347 -16.35 -14.25 21.01
N ASN A 348 -16.61 -13.28 20.13
CA ASN A 348 -17.72 -12.32 20.24
C ASN A 348 -18.95 -12.63 19.38
N CYS A 349 -19.07 -13.85 18.84
CA CYS A 349 -20.10 -14.16 17.86
C CYS A 349 -21.38 -14.76 18.44
N GLU A 350 -21.53 -14.75 19.76
CA GLU A 350 -22.76 -15.14 20.45
C GLU A 350 -23.57 -13.91 20.90
N ALA A 351 -24.17 -13.17 19.96
CA ALA A 351 -25.26 -12.22 20.26
C ALA A 351 -26.08 -11.75 19.02
N ALA A 352 -26.40 -12.63 18.06
CA ALA A 352 -27.26 -12.25 16.93
C ALA A 352 -28.26 -13.33 16.51
N VAL A 353 -28.76 -14.13 17.47
CA VAL A 353 -29.96 -14.95 17.27
C VAL A 353 -30.89 -14.72 18.45
N ALA A 354 -31.78 -13.74 18.30
CA ALA A 354 -33.04 -13.64 19.03
C ALA A 354 -34.11 -13.04 18.10
#